data_AF-A0A3M2SI22-F1
#
_entry.id   AF-A0A3M2SI22-F1
#
_cell.length_a   1.000
_cell.length_b   1.000
_cell.length_c   1.000
_cell.angle_alpha   90.00
_cell.angle_beta   90.00
_cell.angle_gamma   90.00
#
_symmetry.space_group_name_H-M   'P 1'
#
loop_
_entity.id
_entity.type
_entity.pdbx_description
1 polymer ?
#
loop_
_entity_poly.entity_id
_entity_poly.type
_entity_poly.pdbx_seq_one_letter_code
_entity_poly.pdbx_strand_id
1 'polypeptide(L)'
;MTNVANEPKSTEAGPLATSERPPLLSYVEDRIAEENEQFDSGAIYFEIVRDLLLTPDDDDTAVSKAIKRFNEHYVAGFAEEDFGRRQLPEYAAGDILNEISIAVFETVAKVSFTDVRHDRLANFLIGLKRDAADEFKKEDPQFIYFGWGLEAAAADDWNDSHAGGLTSDNEFRTASQASDSWVNKSALLAKLFSAGLLDADGARWISGDFESAFETRTSGDLSSNIGRKAQLVAQANYILIAGDTYVKEVKQPSKKYRVEVTPARWKLWASKMRGVADAASVDAEWDLKNRAQKAHDKMVELYPEAFKVECLKADES
;
A
#
# COMPACT_ATOMS: atom_id res chain seq x y z
N MET A 1 -26.97 -30.00 -71.63
CA MET A 1 -26.08 -30.12 -70.47
C MET A 1 -26.36 -28.94 -69.57
N THR A 2 -26.81 -29.22 -68.36
CA THR A 2 -27.43 -28.32 -67.39
C THR A 2 -26.38 -27.42 -66.73
N ASN A 3 -26.51 -26.10 -66.88
CA ASN A 3 -25.72 -25.11 -66.14
C ASN A 3 -26.49 -24.68 -64.89
N VAL A 4 -25.95 -25.04 -63.72
CA VAL A 4 -26.43 -24.65 -62.40
C VAL A 4 -25.70 -23.37 -61.98
N ALA A 5 -26.48 -22.34 -61.64
CA ALA A 5 -26.01 -21.09 -61.08
C ALA A 5 -25.48 -21.30 -59.65
N ASN A 6 -24.34 -20.69 -59.32
CA ASN A 6 -23.80 -20.61 -57.96
C ASN A 6 -23.70 -19.14 -57.52
N GLU A 7 -24.34 -18.85 -56.40
CA GLU A 7 -24.34 -17.58 -55.67
C GLU A 7 -22.95 -17.22 -55.11
N PRO A 8 -22.67 -15.92 -54.85
CA PRO A 8 -21.41 -15.50 -54.25
C PRO A 8 -21.40 -15.76 -52.74
N LYS A 9 -20.38 -16.50 -52.27
CA LYS A 9 -20.08 -16.70 -50.85
C LYS A 9 -19.66 -15.39 -50.18
N SER A 10 -20.35 -15.05 -49.10
CA SER A 10 -19.99 -14.01 -48.14
C SER A 10 -18.58 -14.19 -47.59
N THR A 11 -17.92 -13.05 -47.42
CA THR A 11 -16.60 -12.84 -46.84
C THR A 11 -16.65 -13.17 -45.35
N GLU A 12 -15.96 -14.23 -44.92
CA GLU A 12 -15.68 -14.45 -43.49
C GLU A 12 -14.65 -13.41 -43.04
N ALA A 13 -15.09 -12.51 -42.18
CA ALA A 13 -14.23 -11.65 -41.38
C ALA A 13 -13.37 -12.53 -40.46
N GLY A 14 -12.06 -12.30 -40.47
CA GLY A 14 -11.12 -12.96 -39.57
C GLY A 14 -11.49 -12.72 -38.09
N PRO A 15 -11.03 -13.59 -37.18
CA PRO A 15 -11.37 -13.49 -35.77
C PRO A 15 -10.89 -12.14 -35.21
N LEU A 16 -11.85 -11.41 -34.63
CA LEU A 16 -11.64 -10.22 -33.81
C LEU A 16 -10.57 -10.51 -32.76
N ALA A 17 -9.55 -9.67 -32.70
CA ALA A 17 -8.57 -9.65 -31.62
C ALA A 17 -9.32 -9.59 -30.28
N THR A 18 -9.19 -10.64 -29.48
CA THR A 18 -9.63 -10.65 -28.09
C THR A 18 -8.81 -9.61 -27.34
N SER A 19 -9.44 -8.49 -26.99
CA SER A 19 -8.90 -7.53 -26.05
C SER A 19 -8.65 -8.28 -24.74
N GLU A 20 -7.40 -8.61 -24.45
CA GLU A 20 -7.02 -9.22 -23.17
C GLU A 20 -7.48 -8.30 -22.04
N ARG A 21 -8.26 -8.86 -21.11
CA ARG A 21 -8.73 -8.15 -19.92
C ARG A 21 -7.50 -7.67 -19.13
N PRO A 22 -7.47 -6.42 -18.62
CA PRO A 22 -6.33 -5.92 -17.86
C PRO A 22 -5.94 -6.87 -16.71
N PRO A 23 -4.65 -7.21 -16.52
CA PRO A 23 -4.20 -8.22 -15.55
C PRO A 23 -4.70 -8.00 -14.11
N LEU A 24 -4.87 -6.74 -13.70
CA LEU A 24 -5.45 -6.35 -12.42
C LEU A 24 -6.90 -6.82 -12.27
N LEU A 25 -7.72 -6.64 -13.30
CA LEU A 25 -9.14 -6.99 -13.25
C LEU A 25 -9.33 -8.49 -13.28
N SER A 26 -8.53 -9.22 -14.07
CA SER A 26 -8.55 -10.68 -14.03
C SER A 26 -8.25 -11.21 -12.62
N TYR A 27 -7.23 -10.67 -11.95
CA TYR A 27 -6.92 -11.05 -10.57
C TYR A 27 -8.08 -10.82 -9.61
N VAL A 28 -8.69 -9.62 -9.64
CA VAL A 28 -9.78 -9.30 -8.71
C VAL A 28 -11.02 -10.17 -8.99
N GLU A 29 -11.33 -10.45 -10.25
CA GLU A 29 -12.42 -11.36 -10.62
C GLU A 29 -12.15 -12.81 -10.18
N ASP A 30 -10.91 -13.29 -10.31
CA ASP A 30 -10.51 -14.62 -9.86
C ASP A 30 -10.65 -14.73 -8.32
N ARG A 31 -10.21 -13.70 -7.56
CA ARG A 31 -10.42 -13.65 -6.10
C ARG A 31 -11.90 -13.62 -5.74
N ILE A 32 -12.73 -12.85 -6.46
CA ILE A 32 -14.20 -12.86 -6.26
C ILE A 32 -14.77 -14.27 -6.48
N ALA A 33 -14.33 -14.99 -7.51
CA ALA A 33 -14.78 -16.36 -7.76
C ALA A 33 -14.36 -17.31 -6.65
N GLU A 34 -13.09 -17.26 -6.22
CA GLU A 34 -12.56 -18.07 -5.11
C GLU A 34 -13.29 -17.81 -3.79
N GLU A 35 -13.54 -16.54 -3.45
CA GLU A 35 -14.26 -16.16 -2.23
C GLU A 35 -15.73 -16.58 -2.26
N ASN A 36 -16.38 -16.62 -3.43
CA ASN A 36 -17.77 -17.09 -3.56
C ASN A 36 -17.92 -18.61 -3.32
N GLU A 37 -16.84 -19.37 -3.40
CA GLU A 37 -16.84 -20.80 -3.07
C GLU A 37 -16.72 -21.07 -1.55
N GLN A 38 -16.42 -20.03 -0.76
CA GLN A 38 -16.25 -20.13 0.69
C GLN A 38 -17.55 -19.93 1.46
N PHE A 39 -17.66 -20.55 2.64
CA PHE A 39 -18.85 -20.46 3.49
C PHE A 39 -19.05 -19.05 4.10
N ASP A 40 -17.95 -18.36 4.41
CA ASP A 40 -17.95 -16.98 4.91
C ASP A 40 -17.31 -16.10 3.84
N SER A 41 -18.07 -15.76 2.80
CA SER A 41 -17.54 -15.20 1.57
C SER A 41 -17.05 -13.76 1.74
N GLY A 42 -15.76 -13.52 1.50
CA GLY A 42 -15.17 -12.18 1.42
C GLY A 42 -15.39 -11.46 0.08
N ALA A 43 -16.14 -12.06 -0.86
CA ALA A 43 -16.24 -11.62 -2.25
C ALA A 43 -16.68 -10.14 -2.38
N ILE A 44 -17.63 -9.71 -1.53
CA ILE A 44 -18.14 -8.34 -1.52
C ILE A 44 -17.05 -7.28 -1.31
N TYR A 45 -16.01 -7.59 -0.53
CA TYR A 45 -14.92 -6.65 -0.30
C TYR A 45 -14.07 -6.46 -1.56
N PHE A 46 -13.79 -7.55 -2.28
CA PHE A 46 -13.14 -7.49 -3.59
C PHE A 46 -14.02 -6.83 -4.65
N GLU A 47 -15.35 -7.00 -4.61
CA GLU A 47 -16.27 -6.29 -5.50
C GLU A 47 -16.29 -4.77 -5.25
N ILE A 48 -16.28 -4.34 -3.98
CA ILE A 48 -16.18 -2.91 -3.62
C ILE A 48 -14.87 -2.33 -4.18
N VAL A 49 -13.76 -3.04 -3.98
CA VAL A 49 -12.44 -2.64 -4.49
C VAL A 49 -12.42 -2.61 -6.02
N ARG A 50 -12.98 -3.63 -6.69
CA ARG A 50 -13.09 -3.67 -8.15
C ARG A 50 -13.81 -2.45 -8.69
N ASP A 51 -14.99 -2.16 -8.14
CA ASP A 51 -15.85 -1.10 -8.67
C ASP A 51 -15.23 0.29 -8.42
N LEU A 52 -14.52 0.47 -7.29
CA LEU A 52 -13.69 1.64 -7.03
C LEU A 52 -12.60 1.83 -8.11
N LEU A 53 -11.98 0.75 -8.56
CA LEU A 53 -10.90 0.77 -9.56
C LEU A 53 -11.39 0.91 -11.00
N LEU A 54 -12.63 0.48 -11.28
CA LEU A 54 -13.28 0.60 -12.59
C LEU A 54 -13.91 1.98 -12.81
N THR A 55 -14.10 2.76 -11.74
CA THR A 55 -14.68 4.10 -11.85
C THR A 55 -13.74 5.02 -12.66
N PRO A 56 -14.24 5.86 -13.58
CA PRO A 56 -13.40 6.78 -14.38
C PRO A 56 -12.50 7.66 -13.51
N ASP A 57 -11.27 7.94 -13.96
CA ASP A 57 -10.24 8.66 -13.19
C ASP A 57 -10.65 10.09 -12.75
N ASP A 58 -11.59 10.71 -13.47
CA ASP A 58 -12.12 12.04 -13.22
C ASP A 58 -13.35 12.07 -12.28
N ASP A 59 -13.86 10.91 -11.85
CA ASP A 59 -14.96 10.83 -10.89
C ASP A 59 -14.45 11.06 -9.46
N ASP A 60 -14.72 12.25 -8.92
CA ASP A 60 -14.39 12.65 -7.54
C ASP A 60 -15.28 11.96 -6.48
N THR A 61 -16.35 11.29 -6.88
CA THR A 61 -17.27 10.55 -6.01
C THR A 61 -16.92 9.06 -5.87
N ALA A 62 -15.91 8.56 -6.59
CA ALA A 62 -15.53 7.14 -6.58
C ALA A 62 -15.32 6.59 -5.16
N VAL A 63 -14.55 7.32 -4.35
CA VAL A 63 -14.25 6.95 -2.96
C VAL A 63 -15.50 6.99 -2.08
N SER A 64 -16.32 8.02 -2.18
CA SER A 64 -17.53 8.14 -1.34
C SER A 64 -18.59 7.09 -1.67
N LYS A 65 -18.71 6.70 -2.96
CA LYS A 65 -19.54 5.57 -3.38
C LYS A 65 -19.06 4.24 -2.79
N ALA A 66 -17.75 3.99 -2.79
CA ALA A 66 -17.17 2.78 -2.19
C ALA A 66 -17.39 2.72 -0.67
N ILE A 67 -17.18 3.84 0.05
CA ILE A 67 -17.46 3.96 1.49
C ILE A 67 -18.93 3.69 1.78
N LYS A 68 -19.83 4.28 0.98
CA LYS A 68 -21.26 4.06 1.11
C LYS A 68 -21.61 2.58 0.95
N ARG A 69 -21.10 1.91 -0.07
CA ARG A 69 -21.36 0.48 -0.31
C ARG A 69 -20.81 -0.41 0.82
N PHE A 70 -19.62 -0.08 1.34
CA PHE A 70 -19.06 -0.75 2.52
C PHE A 70 -19.97 -0.60 3.74
N ASN A 71 -20.44 0.61 4.03
CA ASN A 71 -21.35 0.87 5.15
C ASN A 71 -22.69 0.15 4.98
N GLU A 72 -23.27 0.16 3.77
CA GLU A 72 -24.50 -0.58 3.46
C GLU A 72 -24.32 -2.08 3.70
N HIS A 73 -23.18 -2.66 3.31
CA HIS A 73 -22.86 -4.06 3.58
C HIS A 73 -22.72 -4.35 5.08
N TYR A 74 -21.97 -3.52 5.81
CA TYR A 74 -21.81 -3.65 7.27
C TYR A 74 -23.16 -3.65 8.00
N VAL A 75 -24.04 -2.71 7.62
CA VAL A 75 -25.38 -2.51 8.19
C VAL A 75 -26.35 -3.63 7.82
N ALA A 76 -26.31 -4.12 6.58
CA ALA A 76 -27.16 -5.22 6.12
C ALA A 76 -27.00 -6.48 7.01
N GLY A 77 -25.79 -6.74 7.49
CA GLY A 77 -25.52 -7.84 8.43
C GLY A 77 -26.16 -7.71 9.82
N PHE A 78 -26.82 -6.58 10.14
CA PHE A 78 -27.65 -6.41 11.33
C PHE A 78 -29.16 -6.46 11.03
N ALA A 79 -29.57 -6.43 9.77
CA ALA A 79 -30.97 -6.55 9.36
C ALA A 79 -31.44 -8.03 9.36
N GLU A 80 -30.51 -8.97 9.30
CA GLU A 80 -30.76 -10.40 9.54
C GLU A 80 -30.81 -10.64 11.06
N GLU A 81 -31.87 -11.29 11.55
CA GLU A 81 -32.34 -11.33 12.97
C GLU A 81 -31.34 -11.83 14.04
N ASP A 82 -30.08 -12.09 13.71
CA ASP A 82 -29.10 -12.68 14.63
C ASP A 82 -28.02 -11.67 15.08
N PHE A 83 -28.43 -10.70 15.90
CA PHE A 83 -27.50 -9.91 16.73
C PHE A 83 -26.63 -10.80 17.63
N GLY A 84 -26.94 -12.08 17.78
CA GLY A 84 -26.31 -13.01 18.72
C GLY A 84 -24.85 -13.35 18.42
N ARG A 85 -24.39 -13.20 17.17
CA ARG A 85 -22.99 -13.49 16.81
C ARG A 85 -22.04 -12.30 17.00
N ARG A 86 -22.53 -11.06 16.88
CA ARG A 86 -21.70 -9.84 16.96
C ARG A 86 -21.65 -9.33 18.40
N GLN A 87 -20.48 -9.42 19.03
CA GLN A 87 -20.31 -9.03 20.43
C GLN A 87 -19.79 -7.60 20.57
N LEU A 88 -20.23 -6.93 21.65
CA LEU A 88 -19.62 -5.68 22.13
C LEU A 88 -18.13 -5.89 22.46
N PRO A 89 -17.29 -4.84 22.36
CA PRO A 89 -17.64 -3.47 22.02
C PRO A 89 -17.68 -3.19 20.50
N GLU A 90 -17.23 -4.15 19.68
CA GLU A 90 -16.86 -3.85 18.29
C GLU A 90 -17.88 -4.26 17.24
N TYR A 91 -18.80 -5.17 17.60
CA TYR A 91 -19.81 -5.68 16.69
C TYR A 91 -19.22 -6.15 15.34
N ALA A 92 -18.11 -6.90 15.42
CA ALA A 92 -17.30 -7.38 14.29
C ALA A 92 -16.69 -6.29 13.38
N ALA A 93 -16.73 -5.00 13.77
CA ALA A 93 -16.21 -3.93 12.94
C ALA A 93 -14.69 -4.04 12.72
N GLY A 94 -13.93 -4.55 13.70
CA GLY A 94 -12.51 -4.86 13.53
C GLY A 94 -12.27 -5.96 12.49
N ASP A 95 -12.99 -7.07 12.57
CA ASP A 95 -12.88 -8.18 11.59
C ASP A 95 -13.26 -7.70 10.18
N ILE A 96 -14.36 -6.97 10.05
CA ILE A 96 -14.83 -6.43 8.76
C ILE A 96 -13.84 -5.41 8.18
N LEU A 97 -13.23 -4.58 9.03
CA LEU A 97 -12.16 -3.67 8.61
C LEU A 97 -10.91 -4.43 8.15
N ASN A 98 -10.59 -5.56 8.80
CA ASN A 98 -9.48 -6.42 8.38
C ASN A 98 -9.72 -6.97 6.98
N GLU A 99 -10.88 -7.59 6.72
CA GLU A 99 -11.21 -8.19 5.42
C GLU A 99 -11.16 -7.18 4.26
N ILE A 100 -11.76 -6.00 4.41
CA ILE A 100 -11.66 -4.97 3.37
C ILE A 100 -10.24 -4.43 3.21
N SER A 101 -9.46 -4.39 4.29
CA SER A 101 -8.05 -3.99 4.23
C SER A 101 -7.22 -5.03 3.48
N ILE A 102 -7.42 -6.33 3.73
CA ILE A 102 -6.78 -7.43 2.97
C ILE A 102 -7.07 -7.27 1.47
N ALA A 103 -8.34 -7.08 1.10
CA ALA A 103 -8.71 -6.88 -0.30
C ALA A 103 -7.99 -5.67 -0.93
N VAL A 104 -7.86 -4.57 -0.18
CA VAL A 104 -7.12 -3.37 -0.62
C VAL A 104 -5.62 -3.66 -0.77
N PHE A 105 -4.98 -4.30 0.21
CA PHE A 105 -3.54 -4.60 0.18
C PHE A 105 -3.16 -5.63 -0.88
N GLU A 106 -3.97 -6.67 -1.08
CA GLU A 106 -3.79 -7.62 -2.19
C GLU A 106 -3.86 -6.91 -3.55
N THR A 107 -4.84 -6.02 -3.69
CA THR A 107 -5.06 -5.32 -4.96
C THR A 107 -3.99 -4.26 -5.21
N VAL A 108 -3.57 -3.53 -4.18
CA VAL A 108 -2.56 -2.46 -4.30
C VAL A 108 -1.22 -3.00 -4.79
N ALA A 109 -0.87 -4.24 -4.48
CA ALA A 109 0.36 -4.86 -4.99
C ALA A 109 0.46 -4.83 -6.53
N LYS A 110 -0.68 -4.77 -7.22
CA LYS A 110 -0.79 -4.79 -8.68
C LYS A 110 -1.10 -3.41 -9.28
N VAL A 111 -1.23 -2.37 -8.46
CA VAL A 111 -1.51 -1.00 -8.90
C VAL A 111 -0.29 -0.15 -8.60
N SER A 112 0.30 0.44 -9.64
CA SER A 112 1.46 1.30 -9.46
C SER A 112 1.19 2.42 -8.46
N PHE A 113 2.10 2.66 -7.53
CA PHE A 113 1.99 3.72 -6.54
C PHE A 113 1.96 5.15 -7.07
N THR A 114 2.27 5.34 -8.35
CA THR A 114 2.11 6.63 -9.06
C THR A 114 0.76 6.76 -9.77
N ASP A 115 -0.06 5.72 -9.77
CA ASP A 115 -1.38 5.70 -10.40
C ASP A 115 -2.45 6.27 -9.45
N VAL A 116 -3.39 7.04 -9.99
CA VAL A 116 -4.51 7.64 -9.23
C VAL A 116 -5.36 6.58 -8.55
N ARG A 117 -5.45 5.38 -9.11
CA ARG A 117 -6.17 4.24 -8.52
C ARG A 117 -5.54 3.78 -7.22
N HIS A 118 -4.22 3.88 -7.08
CA HIS A 118 -3.56 3.60 -5.81
C HIS A 118 -3.93 4.66 -4.76
N ASP A 119 -4.05 5.93 -5.13
CA ASP A 119 -4.52 6.98 -4.22
C ASP A 119 -5.97 6.74 -3.80
N ARG A 120 -6.84 6.26 -4.71
CA ARG A 120 -8.21 5.89 -4.38
C ARG A 120 -8.29 4.78 -3.33
N LEU A 121 -7.48 3.74 -3.47
CA LEU A 121 -7.41 2.65 -2.49
C LEU A 121 -6.99 3.17 -1.11
N ALA A 122 -5.97 4.04 -1.04
CA ALA A 122 -5.55 4.64 0.22
C ALA A 122 -6.65 5.55 0.81
N ASN A 123 -7.23 6.43 -0.02
CA ASN A 123 -8.27 7.37 0.39
C ASN A 123 -9.57 6.66 0.80
N PHE A 124 -9.83 5.47 0.28
CA PHE A 124 -10.93 4.63 0.70
C PHE A 124 -10.76 4.19 2.16
N LEU A 125 -9.63 3.57 2.52
CA LEU A 125 -9.35 3.19 3.92
C LEU A 125 -9.29 4.39 4.87
N ILE A 126 -8.68 5.50 4.43
CA ILE A 126 -8.66 6.76 5.20
C ILE A 126 -10.08 7.29 5.42
N GLY A 127 -10.92 7.22 4.39
CA GLY A 127 -12.32 7.63 4.44
C GLY A 127 -13.16 6.77 5.38
N LEU A 128 -12.90 5.45 5.45
CA LEU A 128 -13.57 4.57 6.43
C LEU A 128 -13.31 5.02 7.87
N LYS A 129 -12.09 5.42 8.23
CA LYS A 129 -11.80 5.99 9.56
C LYS A 129 -12.49 7.34 9.77
N ARG A 130 -12.41 8.22 8.78
CA ARG A 130 -12.96 9.59 8.85
C ARG A 130 -14.48 9.60 9.02
N ASP A 131 -15.17 8.69 8.32
CA ASP A 131 -16.64 8.65 8.24
C ASP A 131 -17.26 7.63 9.21
N ALA A 132 -16.44 6.94 10.01
CA ALA A 132 -16.92 6.04 11.05
C ALA A 132 -17.63 6.81 12.16
N ALA A 133 -18.64 6.18 12.76
CA ALA A 133 -19.30 6.69 13.94
C ALA A 133 -18.39 6.58 15.19
N ASP A 134 -18.59 7.49 16.15
CA ASP A 134 -17.89 7.46 17.44
C ASP A 134 -18.35 6.28 18.32
N GLU A 135 -19.62 5.90 18.20
CA GLU A 135 -20.24 4.82 18.98
C GLU A 135 -21.26 4.05 18.13
N PHE A 136 -21.41 2.76 18.43
CA PHE A 136 -22.42 1.94 17.77
C PHE A 136 -23.79 2.15 18.43
N LYS A 137 -24.83 2.35 17.60
CA LYS A 137 -26.23 2.50 18.02
C LYS A 137 -27.05 1.39 17.39
N LYS A 138 -27.83 0.66 18.19
CA LYS A 138 -28.62 -0.49 17.67
C LYS A 138 -29.78 -0.05 16.78
N GLU A 139 -30.37 1.10 17.10
CA GLU A 139 -31.54 1.66 16.43
C GLU A 139 -31.19 2.29 15.07
N ASP A 140 -29.91 2.63 14.88
CA ASP A 140 -29.33 3.20 13.66
C ASP A 140 -27.88 2.66 13.54
N PRO A 141 -27.71 1.39 13.14
CA PRO A 141 -26.39 0.76 13.07
C PRO A 141 -25.51 1.50 12.08
N GLN A 142 -24.31 1.84 12.52
CA GLN A 142 -23.27 2.49 11.73
C GLN A 142 -21.94 1.82 12.00
N PHE A 143 -21.07 1.82 10.98
CA PHE A 143 -19.71 1.33 11.15
C PHE A 143 -18.96 2.19 12.16
N ILE A 144 -18.25 1.53 13.08
CA ILE A 144 -17.36 2.17 14.05
C ILE A 144 -15.92 1.68 13.81
N TYR A 145 -14.95 2.58 13.95
CA TYR A 145 -13.57 2.27 13.58
C TYR A 145 -12.79 1.59 14.72
N PHE A 146 -12.38 0.34 14.51
CA PHE A 146 -11.41 -0.35 15.37
C PHE A 146 -10.10 -0.57 14.64
N GLY A 147 -9.10 0.26 14.97
CA GLY A 147 -7.84 0.32 14.24
C GLY A 147 -7.08 -1.00 14.14
N TRP A 148 -7.27 -1.94 15.07
CA TRP A 148 -6.57 -3.22 15.04
C TRP A 148 -6.85 -4.02 13.74
N GLY A 149 -8.05 -3.90 13.15
CA GLY A 149 -8.39 -4.65 11.94
C GLY A 149 -7.51 -4.24 10.75
N LEU A 150 -7.35 -2.93 10.55
CA LEU A 150 -6.45 -2.40 9.53
C LEU A 150 -4.99 -2.65 9.87
N GLU A 151 -4.59 -2.48 11.14
CA GLU A 151 -3.21 -2.72 11.58
C GLU A 151 -2.80 -4.19 11.42
N ALA A 152 -3.73 -5.15 11.60
CA ALA A 152 -3.48 -6.57 11.38
C ALA A 152 -3.16 -6.86 9.90
N ALA A 153 -4.01 -6.43 8.98
CA ALA A 153 -3.76 -6.56 7.53
C ALA A 153 -2.43 -5.89 7.15
N ALA A 154 -2.21 -4.65 7.63
CA ALA A 154 -0.97 -3.92 7.37
C ALA A 154 0.28 -4.63 7.91
N ALA A 155 0.18 -5.30 9.07
CA ALA A 155 1.28 -6.05 9.67
C ALA A 155 1.63 -7.30 8.85
N ASP A 156 0.63 -8.07 8.45
CA ASP A 156 0.81 -9.27 7.62
C ASP A 156 1.44 -8.88 6.27
N ASP A 157 0.90 -7.85 5.63
CA ASP A 157 1.45 -7.33 4.39
C ASP A 157 2.85 -6.76 4.54
N TRP A 158 3.14 -6.03 5.62
CA TRP A 158 4.48 -5.53 5.88
C TRP A 158 5.48 -6.69 6.03
N ASN A 159 5.13 -7.74 6.77
CA ASN A 159 5.99 -8.92 6.97
C ASN A 159 6.25 -9.70 5.66
N ASP A 160 5.25 -9.82 4.80
CA ASP A 160 5.30 -10.66 3.59
C ASP A 160 5.82 -9.93 2.34
N SER A 161 5.98 -8.60 2.40
CA SER A 161 6.29 -7.79 1.21
C SER A 161 7.78 -7.66 0.88
N HIS A 162 8.70 -7.99 1.79
CA HIS A 162 10.13 -7.75 1.55
C HIS A 162 10.70 -8.70 0.48
N ALA A 163 10.95 -8.19 -0.72
CA ALA A 163 11.67 -8.90 -1.80
C ALA A 163 13.20 -8.96 -1.58
N GLY A 164 13.69 -8.57 -0.40
CA GLY A 164 15.12 -8.46 -0.10
C GLY A 164 15.83 -9.80 -0.19
N GLY A 165 16.68 -9.97 -1.21
CA GLY A 165 17.44 -11.20 -1.47
C GLY A 165 16.91 -12.04 -2.63
N LEU A 166 15.79 -11.68 -3.26
CA LEU A 166 15.33 -12.33 -4.49
C LEU A 166 16.15 -11.85 -5.68
N THR A 167 17.03 -12.72 -6.20
CA THR A 167 17.64 -12.57 -7.52
C THR A 167 16.71 -13.15 -8.58
N SER A 168 17.00 -12.89 -9.87
CA SER A 168 16.18 -13.21 -11.06
C SER A 168 15.61 -14.63 -11.18
N ASP A 169 15.99 -15.57 -10.30
CA ASP A 169 15.89 -17.01 -10.53
C ASP A 169 14.98 -17.77 -9.55
N ASN A 170 14.19 -17.11 -8.69
CA ASN A 170 13.28 -17.82 -7.78
C ASN A 170 11.87 -18.03 -8.38
N GLU A 171 11.53 -19.31 -8.61
CA GLU A 171 10.38 -19.83 -9.37
C GLU A 171 8.97 -19.60 -8.80
N PHE A 172 8.74 -18.73 -7.81
CA PHE A 172 7.37 -18.53 -7.28
C PHE A 172 6.81 -17.10 -7.36
N ARG A 173 7.65 -16.12 -7.66
CA ARG A 173 7.28 -14.76 -8.09
C ARG A 173 8.46 -14.27 -8.93
N THR A 174 8.24 -13.76 -10.16
CA THR A 174 9.38 -13.12 -10.84
C THR A 174 9.92 -12.02 -9.92
N ALA A 175 11.24 -11.91 -9.75
CA ALA A 175 11.82 -10.96 -8.80
C ALA A 175 11.27 -9.53 -9.00
N SER A 176 10.93 -9.18 -10.24
CA SER A 176 10.24 -7.94 -10.62
C SER A 176 8.83 -7.82 -10.04
N GLN A 177 7.96 -8.83 -10.17
CA GLN A 177 6.60 -8.81 -9.58
C GLN A 177 6.63 -8.68 -8.05
N ALA A 178 7.54 -9.38 -7.37
CA ALA A 178 7.71 -9.25 -5.93
C ALA A 178 8.19 -7.84 -5.55
N SER A 179 9.09 -7.28 -6.36
CA SER A 179 9.63 -5.93 -6.16
C SER A 179 8.59 -4.83 -6.42
N ASP A 180 7.78 -4.95 -7.48
CA ASP A 180 6.64 -4.07 -7.74
C ASP A 180 5.64 -4.10 -6.59
N SER A 181 5.28 -5.30 -6.13
CA SER A 181 4.39 -5.49 -4.98
C SER A 181 4.92 -4.79 -3.74
N TRP A 182 6.21 -4.91 -3.44
CA TRP A 182 6.83 -4.25 -2.28
C TRP A 182 6.75 -2.72 -2.38
N VAL A 183 7.12 -2.16 -3.53
CA VAL A 183 7.10 -0.70 -3.72
C VAL A 183 5.68 -0.15 -3.60
N ASN A 184 4.68 -0.87 -4.12
CA ASN A 184 3.28 -0.46 -4.02
C ASN A 184 2.74 -0.57 -2.59
N LYS A 185 2.93 -1.72 -1.93
CA LYS A 185 2.47 -1.92 -0.54
C LYS A 185 3.15 -0.97 0.44
N SER A 186 4.46 -0.71 0.30
CA SER A 186 5.17 0.27 1.13
C SER A 186 4.66 1.70 0.92
N ALA A 187 4.29 2.07 -0.31
CA ALA A 187 3.66 3.36 -0.57
C ALA A 187 2.26 3.46 0.07
N LEU A 188 1.47 2.39 0.06
CA LEU A 188 0.19 2.34 0.79
C LEU A 188 0.41 2.50 2.30
N LEU A 189 1.33 1.73 2.89
CA LEU A 189 1.69 1.84 4.31
C LEU A 189 2.10 3.28 4.67
N ALA A 190 2.91 3.92 3.81
CA ALA A 190 3.31 5.31 4.00
C ALA A 190 2.11 6.27 4.00
N LYS A 191 1.14 6.09 3.07
CA LYS A 191 -0.07 6.92 3.00
C LYS A 191 -0.95 6.74 4.24
N LEU A 192 -1.15 5.49 4.68
CA LEU A 192 -1.95 5.16 5.87
C LEU A 192 -1.30 5.69 7.15
N PHE A 193 0.02 5.51 7.31
CA PHE A 193 0.77 6.07 8.43
C PHE A 193 0.71 7.61 8.43
N SER A 194 0.89 8.25 7.28
CA SER A 194 0.79 9.71 7.18
C SER A 194 -0.59 10.23 7.59
N ALA A 195 -1.65 9.45 7.38
CA ALA A 195 -3.02 9.76 7.77
C ALA A 195 -3.36 9.36 9.23
N GLY A 196 -2.38 8.83 9.99
CA GLY A 196 -2.58 8.43 11.39
C GLY A 196 -3.44 7.18 11.54
N LEU A 197 -3.38 6.24 10.58
CA LEU A 197 -4.10 4.96 10.66
C LEU A 197 -3.24 3.83 11.25
N LEU A 198 -1.93 4.06 11.43
CA LEU A 198 -0.94 3.07 11.87
C LEU A 198 -0.18 3.56 13.12
N ASP A 199 -0.91 4.06 14.12
CA ASP A 199 -0.35 4.73 15.30
C ASP A 199 0.36 3.75 16.24
N ALA A 200 -0.01 2.46 16.23
CA ALA A 200 0.64 1.47 17.10
C ALA A 200 2.05 1.12 16.63
N ASP A 201 2.19 0.72 15.36
CA ASP A 201 3.42 0.09 14.86
C ASP A 201 4.02 0.76 13.62
N GLY A 202 3.33 1.71 12.97
CA GLY A 202 3.78 2.27 11.69
C GLY A 202 5.18 2.90 11.75
N ALA A 203 5.47 3.67 12.80
CA ALA A 203 6.81 4.24 13.00
C ALA A 203 7.88 3.15 13.23
N ARG A 204 7.52 2.05 13.89
CA ARG A 204 8.43 0.91 14.11
C ARG A 204 8.73 0.20 12.80
N TRP A 205 7.72 -0.06 11.98
CA TRP A 205 7.88 -0.70 10.67
C TRP A 205 8.76 0.12 9.74
N ILE A 206 8.48 1.42 9.60
CA ILE A 206 9.30 2.34 8.79
C ILE A 206 10.75 2.31 9.26
N SER A 207 10.98 2.44 10.58
CA SER A 207 12.34 2.43 11.13
C SER A 207 13.06 1.10 10.91
N GLY A 208 12.35 -0.03 11.04
CA GLY A 208 12.87 -1.37 10.76
C GLY A 208 13.25 -1.56 9.30
N ASP A 209 12.47 -1.00 8.38
CA ASP A 209 12.78 -1.01 6.95
C ASP A 209 14.01 -0.15 6.60
N PHE A 210 14.16 1.01 7.24
CA PHE A 210 15.35 1.85 7.12
C PHE A 210 16.61 1.13 7.63
N GLU A 211 16.54 0.52 8.82
CA GLU A 211 17.63 -0.30 9.37
C GLU A 211 17.99 -1.46 8.44
N SER A 212 16.98 -2.17 7.97
CA SER A 212 17.12 -3.26 7.01
C SER A 212 17.86 -2.79 5.75
N ALA A 213 17.44 -1.68 5.17
CA ALA A 213 18.00 -1.20 3.91
C ALA A 213 19.41 -0.62 4.01
N PHE A 214 19.72 0.08 5.10
CA PHE A 214 20.95 0.87 5.19
C PHE A 214 22.01 0.30 6.13
N GLU A 215 21.65 -0.66 6.98
CA GLU A 215 22.53 -1.18 8.02
C GLU A 215 22.71 -2.69 7.93
N THR A 216 21.64 -3.48 7.78
CA THR A 216 21.73 -4.95 7.89
C THR A 216 21.67 -5.71 6.55
N ARG A 217 20.87 -5.28 5.58
CA ARG A 217 20.71 -5.90 4.25
C ARG A 217 21.18 -4.96 3.14
N THR A 218 22.46 -4.62 3.18
CA THR A 218 23.06 -3.62 2.27
C THR A 218 23.65 -4.19 0.98
N SER A 219 23.62 -5.53 0.82
CA SER A 219 24.14 -6.22 -0.35
C SER A 219 23.23 -6.06 -1.58
N GLY A 220 23.80 -6.29 -2.77
CA GLY A 220 23.12 -6.19 -4.05
C GLY A 220 23.59 -4.98 -4.87
N ASP A 221 23.96 -5.23 -6.12
CA ASP A 221 24.37 -4.18 -7.04
C ASP A 221 23.15 -3.44 -7.59
N LEU A 222 23.18 -2.10 -7.55
CA LEU A 222 22.10 -1.26 -8.06
C LEU A 222 21.97 -1.32 -9.58
N SER A 223 22.94 -1.86 -10.32
CA SER A 223 22.77 -2.03 -11.77
C SER A 223 21.82 -3.18 -12.11
N SER A 224 21.82 -4.25 -11.31
CA SER A 224 21.24 -5.55 -11.68
C SER A 224 20.24 -6.12 -10.67
N ASN A 225 20.30 -5.72 -9.40
CA ASN A 225 19.47 -6.28 -8.35
C ASN A 225 18.16 -5.50 -8.18
N ILE A 226 17.09 -5.99 -8.80
CA ILE A 226 15.76 -5.36 -8.77
C ILE A 226 15.16 -5.30 -7.35
N GLY A 227 15.35 -6.34 -6.53
CA GLY A 227 14.87 -6.36 -5.15
C GLY A 227 15.56 -5.31 -4.28
N ARG A 228 16.86 -5.07 -4.51
CA ARG A 228 17.62 -4.00 -3.85
C ARG A 228 17.13 -2.62 -4.29
N LYS A 229 16.83 -2.43 -5.58
CA LYS A 229 16.24 -1.17 -6.07
C LYS A 229 14.88 -0.92 -5.40
N ALA A 230 14.00 -1.92 -5.37
CA ALA A 230 12.68 -1.80 -4.75
C ALA A 230 12.74 -1.49 -3.25
N GLN A 231 13.64 -2.16 -2.52
CA GLN A 231 13.90 -1.82 -1.11
C GLN A 231 14.16 -0.31 -0.97
N LEU A 232 15.14 0.22 -1.70
CA LEU A 232 15.54 1.62 -1.61
C LEU A 232 14.44 2.59 -2.05
N VAL A 233 13.62 2.23 -3.05
CA VAL A 233 12.44 3.01 -3.45
C VAL A 233 11.41 3.04 -2.31
N ALA A 234 11.18 1.94 -1.60
CA ALA A 234 10.28 1.90 -0.46
C ALA A 234 10.73 2.89 0.63
N GLN A 235 12.03 2.95 0.97
CA GLN A 235 12.55 3.94 1.93
C GLN A 235 12.41 5.39 1.42
N ALA A 236 12.66 5.63 0.13
CA ALA A 236 12.43 6.94 -0.45
C ALA A 236 10.95 7.35 -0.34
N ASN A 237 10.04 6.42 -0.65
CA ASN A 237 8.60 6.64 -0.54
C ASN A 237 8.14 6.94 0.88
N TYR A 238 8.67 6.25 1.91
CA TYR A 238 8.36 6.58 3.31
C TYR A 238 8.68 8.04 3.66
N ILE A 239 9.80 8.59 3.20
CA ILE A 239 10.13 10.00 3.45
C ILE A 239 9.26 10.93 2.61
N LEU A 240 9.13 10.64 1.31
CA LEU A 240 8.41 11.52 0.40
C LEU A 240 6.93 11.64 0.80
N ILE A 241 6.30 10.53 1.19
CA ILE A 241 4.88 10.45 1.54
C ILE A 241 4.67 10.76 3.02
N ALA A 242 5.37 10.07 3.91
CA ALA A 242 5.12 10.08 5.36
C ALA A 242 6.14 10.88 6.18
N GLY A 243 7.14 11.50 5.55
CA GLY A 243 8.27 12.12 6.26
C GLY A 243 7.88 13.15 7.32
N ASP A 244 6.85 13.96 7.05
CA ASP A 244 6.33 14.98 7.98
C ASP A 244 5.74 14.38 9.26
N THR A 245 5.04 13.25 9.14
CA THR A 245 4.51 12.51 10.29
C THR A 245 5.62 11.74 10.98
N TYR A 246 6.49 11.08 10.19
CA TYR A 246 7.56 10.24 10.73
C TYR A 246 8.60 11.05 11.51
N VAL A 247 9.01 12.24 11.04
CA VAL A 247 9.99 13.06 11.77
C VAL A 247 9.46 13.54 13.12
N LYS A 248 8.14 13.72 13.27
CA LYS A 248 7.52 14.08 14.55
C LYS A 248 7.70 12.94 15.55
N GLU A 249 7.44 11.70 15.15
CA GLU A 249 7.70 10.51 15.97
C GLU A 249 9.20 10.35 16.28
N VAL A 250 10.09 10.61 15.31
CA VAL A 250 11.53 10.57 15.56
C VAL A 250 11.98 11.60 16.60
N LYS A 251 11.44 12.83 16.53
CA LYS A 251 11.79 13.93 17.46
C LYS A 251 11.11 13.78 18.82
N GLN A 252 9.93 13.18 18.86
CA GLN A 252 9.10 13.01 20.06
C GLN A 252 8.52 11.59 20.09
N PRO A 253 9.34 10.56 20.39
CA PRO A 253 8.90 9.17 20.29
C PRO A 253 7.71 8.90 21.22
N SER A 254 6.65 8.32 20.67
CA SER A 254 5.56 7.82 21.51
C SER A 254 6.10 6.80 22.53
N LYS A 255 5.58 6.85 23.75
CA LYS A 255 6.13 6.04 24.87
C LYS A 255 5.95 4.53 24.68
N LYS A 256 5.12 4.10 23.72
CA LYS A 256 4.63 2.73 23.59
C LYS A 256 5.63 1.82 22.86
N TYR A 257 6.37 2.35 21.87
CA TYR A 257 7.34 1.58 21.08
C TYR A 257 8.58 2.41 20.76
N ARG A 258 9.70 2.13 21.43
CA ARG A 258 10.97 2.83 21.21
C ARG A 258 11.71 2.21 20.03
N VAL A 259 11.49 2.70 18.82
CA VAL A 259 12.58 2.66 17.83
C VAL A 259 13.31 3.99 17.93
N GLU A 260 14.43 3.98 18.65
CA GLU A 260 15.20 5.20 18.89
C GLU A 260 15.98 5.56 17.62
N VAL A 261 15.40 6.42 16.79
CA VAL A 261 16.08 7.04 15.66
C VAL A 261 16.79 8.29 16.19
N THR A 262 18.08 8.16 16.48
CA THR A 262 18.90 9.28 16.92
C THR A 262 19.16 10.26 15.77
N PRO A 263 19.52 11.53 16.06
CA PRO A 263 19.96 12.49 15.02
C PRO A 263 21.11 11.93 14.16
N ALA A 264 22.05 11.21 14.78
CA ALA A 264 23.16 10.57 14.09
C ALA A 264 22.67 9.49 13.10
N ARG A 265 21.67 8.70 13.50
CA ARG A 265 21.07 7.67 12.66
C ARG A 265 20.29 8.27 11.49
N TRP A 266 19.49 9.31 11.75
CA TRP A 266 18.80 10.08 10.70
C TRP A 266 19.79 10.64 9.67
N LYS A 267 20.89 11.25 10.13
CA LYS A 267 21.96 11.76 9.27
C LYS A 267 22.64 10.66 8.45
N LEU A 268 22.89 9.49 9.05
CA LEU A 268 23.43 8.32 8.35
C LEU A 268 22.50 7.90 7.21
N TRP A 269 21.22 7.70 7.49
CA TRP A 269 20.24 7.28 6.49
C TRP A 269 20.09 8.30 5.37
N ALA A 270 20.04 9.60 5.67
CA ALA A 270 20.04 10.64 4.65
C ALA A 270 21.29 10.57 3.76
N SER A 271 22.47 10.41 4.36
CA SER A 271 23.74 10.25 3.62
C SER A 271 23.71 9.00 2.71
N LYS A 272 23.15 7.89 3.18
CA LYS A 272 22.98 6.68 2.37
C LYS A 272 22.02 6.90 1.21
N MET A 273 20.93 7.63 1.43
CA MET A 273 19.98 8.00 0.37
C MET A 273 20.64 8.85 -0.71
N ARG A 274 21.51 9.80 -0.33
CA ARG A 274 22.32 10.56 -1.29
C ARG A 274 23.24 9.64 -2.09
N GLY A 275 23.94 8.72 -1.42
CA GLY A 275 24.80 7.74 -2.09
C GLY A 275 24.05 6.86 -3.09
N VAL A 276 22.78 6.54 -2.83
CA VAL A 276 21.90 5.84 -3.78
C VAL A 276 21.60 6.71 -5.00
N ALA A 277 21.27 7.98 -4.81
CA ALA A 277 21.03 8.91 -5.92
C ALA A 277 22.28 9.10 -6.81
N ASP A 278 23.46 9.18 -6.20
CA ASP A 278 24.73 9.31 -6.91
C ASP A 278 25.05 8.05 -7.75
N ALA A 279 24.77 6.86 -7.20
CA ALA A 279 25.10 5.58 -7.83
C ALA A 279 24.06 5.07 -8.84
N ALA A 280 22.77 5.40 -8.67
CA ALA A 280 21.71 4.93 -9.55
C ALA A 280 21.79 5.56 -10.96
N SER A 281 21.46 4.77 -11.98
CA SER A 281 21.29 5.25 -13.36
C SER A 281 20.07 6.18 -13.45
N VAL A 282 20.06 7.06 -14.45
CA VAL A 282 18.92 7.97 -14.72
C VAL A 282 17.65 7.18 -15.03
N ASP A 283 17.78 6.05 -15.74
CA ASP A 283 16.68 5.19 -16.14
C ASP A 283 16.41 4.04 -15.14
N ALA A 284 16.88 4.18 -13.90
CA ALA A 284 16.65 3.18 -12.86
C ALA A 284 15.15 3.03 -12.55
N GLU A 285 14.75 1.81 -12.25
CA GLU A 285 13.37 1.39 -12.02
C GLU A 285 12.69 2.24 -10.95
N TRP A 286 11.41 2.55 -11.20
CA TRP A 286 10.56 3.42 -10.38
C TRP A 286 11.14 4.81 -10.10
N ASP A 287 12.01 5.33 -10.97
CA ASP A 287 12.65 6.65 -10.83
C ASP A 287 13.52 6.73 -9.57
N LEU A 288 14.20 5.63 -9.21
CA LEU A 288 14.96 5.48 -7.97
C LEU A 288 15.94 6.64 -7.74
N LYS A 289 16.67 7.07 -8.80
CA LYS A 289 17.65 8.15 -8.69
C LYS A 289 17.02 9.45 -8.19
N ASN A 290 15.98 9.93 -8.87
CA ASN A 290 15.36 11.21 -8.52
C ASN A 290 14.60 11.12 -7.19
N ARG A 291 13.96 9.98 -6.91
CA ARG A 291 13.28 9.75 -5.63
C ARG A 291 14.24 9.75 -4.46
N ALA A 292 15.38 9.06 -4.58
CA ALA A 292 16.41 9.06 -3.55
C ALA A 292 16.95 10.47 -3.31
N GLN A 293 17.21 11.25 -4.37
CA GLN A 293 17.65 12.63 -4.23
C GLN A 293 16.61 13.49 -3.49
N LYS A 294 15.34 13.45 -3.92
CA LYS A 294 14.27 14.19 -3.26
C LYS A 294 14.05 13.75 -1.81
N ALA A 295 14.17 12.45 -1.53
CA ALA A 295 14.06 11.92 -0.19
C ALA A 295 15.22 12.41 0.69
N HIS A 296 16.47 12.40 0.21
CA HIS A 296 17.60 13.02 0.91
C HIS A 296 17.32 14.48 1.24
N ASP A 297 16.90 15.28 0.25
CA ASP A 297 16.67 16.72 0.43
C ASP A 297 15.58 16.97 1.48
N LYS A 298 14.48 16.20 1.40
CA LYS A 298 13.40 16.25 2.40
C LYS A 298 13.87 15.79 3.78
N MET A 299 14.72 14.77 3.90
CA MET A 299 15.28 14.36 5.20
C MET A 299 16.11 15.48 5.85
N VAL A 300 16.89 16.21 5.06
CA VAL A 300 17.68 17.36 5.55
C VAL A 300 16.75 18.50 5.99
N GLU A 301 15.71 18.79 5.22
CA GLU A 301 14.70 19.82 5.52
C GLU A 301 13.91 19.51 6.80
N LEU A 302 13.50 18.26 7.00
CA LEU A 302 12.64 17.85 8.12
C LEU A 302 13.38 17.84 9.48
N TYR A 303 14.69 17.57 9.49
CA TYR A 303 15.49 17.51 10.71
C TYR A 303 16.85 18.22 10.57
N PRO A 304 16.86 19.54 10.32
CA PRO A 304 18.08 20.28 10.05
C PRO A 304 19.04 20.28 11.25
N GLU A 305 18.52 20.18 12.48
CA GLU A 305 19.34 20.08 13.70
C GLU A 305 20.25 18.85 13.69
N ALA A 306 19.83 17.74 13.09
CA ALA A 306 20.63 16.52 12.99
C ALA A 306 21.88 16.71 12.10
N PHE A 307 21.90 17.73 11.25
CA PHE A 307 22.98 18.03 10.31
C PHE A 307 23.88 19.17 10.77
N LYS A 308 23.50 19.90 11.84
CA LYS A 308 24.36 20.91 12.44
C LYS A 308 25.61 20.21 12.99
N VAL A 309 26.78 20.74 12.66
CA VAL A 309 28.02 20.32 13.31
C VAL A 309 27.93 20.79 14.75
N GLU A 310 28.09 19.89 15.72
CA GLU A 310 28.32 20.30 17.11
C GLU A 310 29.60 21.12 17.15
N CYS A 311 29.49 22.45 17.12
CA CYS A 311 30.53 23.33 17.62
C CYS A 311 30.52 23.20 19.14
N LEU A 312 31.10 22.12 19.67
CA LEU A 312 31.35 21.98 21.10
C LEU A 312 32.84 22.12 21.41
N LYS A 313 33.21 23.40 21.58
CA LYS A 313 34.02 24.00 22.64
C LYS A 313 35.40 23.37 22.90
N ALA A 314 36.37 23.72 22.05
CA ALA A 314 37.70 24.05 22.54
C ALA A 314 37.63 25.50 23.01
N ASP A 315 37.39 25.70 24.31
CA ASP A 315 37.80 26.86 25.10
C ASP A 315 37.13 26.73 26.47
N GLU A 316 37.85 26.15 27.41
CA GLU A 316 38.12 26.80 28.68
C GLU A 316 39.40 26.17 29.26
N SER A 317 40.41 27.03 29.25
CA SER A 317 41.78 26.95 29.77
C SER A 317 41.89 26.60 31.24
#